data_AF-A0A9P6H7F5-F1
#
_entry.id   AF-A0A9P6H7F5-F1
#
_cell.length_a   1.000
_cell.length_b   1.000
_cell.length_c   1.000
_cell.angle_alpha   90.00
_cell.angle_beta   90.00
_cell.angle_gamma   90.00
#
_symmetry.space_group_name_H-M   'P 1'
#
loop_
_entity.id
_entity.type
_entity.pdbx_description
1 polymer ?
#
loop_
_entity_poly.entity_id
_entity_poly.type
_entity_poly.pdbx_seq_one_letter_code
_entity_poly.pdbx_strand_id
1 'polypeptide(L)'
;MTKHSKNNTASSVFSYAEYKKLDYGTKRQRLGNESMRLFNACSLCLERARTPLACSEGHLFCTECVFTDLVTQSRDIKKQKTKLAALKAEAEEEKKRAIEAARERVLRDFEKTHLGLSATATSSAPTSSSATPSATDSARGKKRKFEFDTIEVERLTREAEEDALLQLEKEQAEALRAKLPDFWLPSLTPTYTSKGPPRSLTEIKLQTTCRGGDPSHKLSKKDLISVRFSYPSTVDLQWHKQPRPTAPTEEPLNPRKAEESENPICPSCRKQLTNSSRIFLMKPCFHVICKTCVDELVHPSKQCVMCDQEVKADVDILELKREGTGFAAGGLAETSKTGVSFQG
;
A
#
# COMPACT_ATOMS: atom_id res chain seq x y z
N MET A 1 -49.41 17.59 27.21
CA MET A 1 -48.23 17.08 26.48
C MET A 1 -48.68 16.60 25.12
N THR A 2 -48.30 17.32 24.06
CA THR A 2 -48.72 17.03 22.68
C THR A 2 -48.22 15.64 22.26
N LYS A 3 -49.13 14.83 21.72
CA LYS A 3 -48.90 13.41 21.33
C LYS A 3 -47.71 13.22 20.37
N HIS A 4 -47.24 14.28 19.71
CA HIS A 4 -46.11 14.26 18.78
C HIS A 4 -44.73 14.12 19.41
N SER A 5 -44.56 14.44 20.70
CA SER A 5 -43.27 14.29 21.41
C SER A 5 -42.84 12.83 21.63
N LYS A 6 -43.75 11.87 21.40
CA LYS A 6 -43.50 10.42 21.50
C LYS A 6 -43.35 9.74 20.15
N ASN A 7 -43.36 10.50 19.05
CA ASN A 7 -43.11 9.94 17.72
C ASN A 7 -41.62 9.63 17.59
N ASN A 8 -41.31 8.49 16.97
CA ASN A 8 -39.93 8.19 16.60
C ASN A 8 -39.36 9.38 15.82
N THR A 9 -38.12 9.79 16.11
CA THR A 9 -37.38 10.92 15.52
C THR A 9 -37.79 12.35 15.96
N ALA A 10 -38.72 12.49 16.91
CA ALA A 10 -39.13 13.81 17.41
C ALA A 10 -38.24 14.37 18.55
N SER A 11 -37.36 13.56 19.14
CA SER A 11 -36.39 13.99 20.14
C SER A 11 -35.11 14.52 19.48
N SER A 12 -34.45 15.50 20.11
CA SER A 12 -33.14 16.02 19.68
C SER A 12 -31.99 15.01 19.82
N VAL A 13 -32.22 13.93 20.58
CA VAL A 13 -31.31 12.79 20.71
C VAL A 13 -32.02 11.57 20.17
N PHE A 14 -31.45 10.93 19.14
CA PHE A 14 -31.96 9.66 18.65
C PHE A 14 -31.54 8.52 19.60
N SER A 15 -32.47 7.64 19.91
CA SER A 15 -32.16 6.35 20.53
C SER A 15 -31.39 5.45 19.54
N TYR A 16 -30.71 4.43 20.06
CA TYR A 16 -29.98 3.46 19.23
C TYR A 16 -30.88 2.80 18.16
N ALA A 17 -32.13 2.49 18.51
CA ALA A 17 -33.09 1.89 17.60
C ALA A 17 -33.55 2.86 16.49
N GLU A 18 -33.61 4.16 16.78
CA GLU A 18 -33.89 5.19 15.77
C GLU A 18 -32.68 5.41 14.87
N TYR A 19 -31.47 5.53 15.44
CA TYR A 19 -30.22 5.62 14.67
C TYR A 19 -30.05 4.49 13.66
N LYS A 20 -30.43 3.26 14.04
CA LYS A 20 -30.35 2.10 13.15
C LYS A 20 -31.37 2.13 12.00
N LYS A 21 -32.49 2.84 12.16
CA LYS A 21 -33.54 3.01 11.14
C LYS A 21 -33.25 4.15 10.17
N LEU A 22 -32.40 5.11 10.56
CA LEU A 22 -32.01 6.22 9.69
C LEU A 22 -31.14 5.73 8.53
N ASP A 23 -31.23 6.39 7.37
CA ASP A 23 -30.40 6.07 6.21
C ASP A 23 -29.12 6.92 6.08
N TYR A 24 -29.03 7.98 6.88
CA TYR A 24 -27.89 8.89 6.91
C TYR A 24 -26.98 8.66 8.13
N GLY A 25 -25.78 9.23 8.10
CA GLY A 25 -24.77 9.09 9.16
C GLY A 25 -23.93 7.80 9.07
N THR A 26 -23.12 7.55 10.11
CA THR A 26 -22.22 6.39 10.18
C THR A 26 -22.96 5.16 10.70
N LYS A 27 -23.17 4.17 9.83
CA LYS A 27 -23.80 2.90 10.22
C LYS A 27 -22.72 1.89 10.61
N ARG A 28 -22.83 1.31 11.81
CA ARG A 28 -21.96 0.22 12.26
C ARG A 28 -22.78 -1.06 12.37
N GLN A 29 -22.31 -2.13 11.74
CA GLN A 29 -22.96 -3.43 11.80
C GLN A 29 -21.95 -4.50 12.23
N ARG A 30 -22.42 -5.41 13.08
CA ARG A 30 -21.66 -6.59 13.48
C ARG A 30 -21.84 -7.68 12.44
N LEU A 31 -20.72 -8.21 11.98
CA LEU A 31 -20.65 -9.35 11.09
C LEU A 31 -20.69 -10.66 11.88
N GLY A 32 -21.43 -11.63 11.38
CA GLY A 32 -21.49 -12.97 11.95
C GLY A 32 -20.26 -13.81 11.57
N ASN A 33 -20.19 -15.04 12.09
CA ASN A 33 -19.13 -15.99 11.76
C ASN A 33 -19.09 -16.33 10.26
N GLU A 34 -20.24 -16.39 9.60
CA GLU A 34 -20.36 -16.68 8.15
C GLU A 34 -19.70 -15.63 7.26
N SER A 35 -19.52 -14.41 7.77
CA SER A 35 -18.85 -13.33 7.03
C SER A 35 -17.33 -13.31 7.24
N MET A 36 -16.79 -14.23 8.02
CA MET A 36 -15.36 -14.34 8.32
C MET A 36 -14.75 -15.50 7.54
N ARG A 37 -13.59 -15.29 6.90
CA ARG A 37 -12.85 -16.38 6.29
C ARG A 37 -12.43 -17.42 7.33
N LEU A 38 -12.57 -18.70 6.98
CA LEU A 38 -12.10 -19.82 7.78
C LEU A 38 -10.57 -19.79 7.93
N PHE A 39 -10.05 -20.28 9.06
CA PHE A 39 -8.62 -20.26 9.35
C PHE A 39 -7.77 -21.09 8.36
N ASN A 40 -8.37 -22.12 7.74
CA ASN A 40 -7.76 -23.00 6.76
C ASN A 40 -8.15 -22.66 5.31
N ALA A 41 -8.82 -21.52 5.08
CA ALA A 41 -9.20 -21.08 3.75
C ALA A 41 -8.13 -20.19 3.10
N CYS A 42 -7.99 -20.32 1.79
CA CYS A 42 -7.10 -19.49 0.97
C CYS A 42 -7.63 -18.06 0.90
N SER A 43 -6.77 -17.05 1.07
CA SER A 43 -7.21 -15.64 0.99
C SER A 43 -7.46 -15.14 -0.43
N LEU A 44 -7.22 -15.96 -1.46
CA LEU A 44 -7.52 -15.62 -2.86
C LEU A 44 -8.81 -16.26 -3.36
N CYS A 45 -9.01 -17.56 -3.13
CA CYS A 45 -10.20 -18.27 -3.58
C CYS A 45 -11.27 -18.48 -2.49
N LEU A 46 -10.98 -18.15 -1.23
CA LEU A 46 -11.87 -18.29 -0.06
C LEU A 46 -12.34 -19.72 0.27
N GLU A 47 -12.01 -20.69 -0.57
CA GLU A 47 -12.18 -22.11 -0.30
C GLU A 47 -11.07 -22.65 0.63
N ARG A 48 -11.30 -23.84 1.19
CA ARG A 48 -10.30 -24.59 1.95
C ARG A 48 -9.02 -24.75 1.12
N ALA A 49 -7.89 -24.36 1.70
CA ALA A 49 -6.63 -24.29 0.98
C ALA A 49 -6.13 -25.68 0.56
N ARG A 50 -5.92 -25.86 -0.75
CA ARG A 50 -5.29 -27.05 -1.35
C ARG A 50 -3.78 -26.85 -1.35
N THR A 51 -3.05 -27.81 -0.80
CA THR A 51 -1.58 -27.74 -0.63
C THR A 51 -1.16 -26.38 -0.07
N PRO A 52 -1.50 -26.08 1.19
CA PRO A 52 -1.45 -24.73 1.69
C PRO A 52 -0.04 -24.16 1.77
N LEU A 53 0.12 -22.91 1.34
CA LEU A 53 1.31 -22.08 1.51
C LEU A 53 0.98 -20.88 2.38
N ALA A 54 1.92 -20.46 3.21
CA ALA A 54 1.83 -19.25 4.02
C ALA A 54 2.87 -18.22 3.59
N CYS A 55 2.50 -16.95 3.64
CA CYS A 55 3.45 -15.84 3.55
C CYS A 55 4.18 -15.62 4.89
N SER A 56 5.30 -14.89 4.89
CA SER A 56 6.01 -14.40 6.09
C SER A 56 5.15 -13.65 7.11
N GLU A 57 4.00 -13.10 6.73
CA GLU A 57 3.03 -12.48 7.65
C GLU A 57 1.92 -13.42 8.13
N GLY A 58 1.88 -14.67 7.67
CA GLY A 58 0.92 -15.67 8.12
C GLY A 58 -0.37 -15.77 7.32
N HIS A 59 -0.49 -15.10 6.17
CA HIS A 59 -1.64 -15.28 5.28
C HIS A 59 -1.55 -16.62 4.54
N LEU A 60 -2.66 -17.36 4.47
CA LEU A 60 -2.74 -18.69 3.90
C LEU A 60 -3.29 -18.69 2.47
N PHE A 61 -2.73 -19.54 1.62
CA PHE A 61 -3.10 -19.63 0.22
C PHE A 61 -2.99 -21.05 -0.35
N CYS A 62 -3.66 -21.30 -1.47
CA CYS A 62 -3.37 -22.46 -2.33
C CYS A 62 -2.09 -22.22 -3.15
N THR A 63 -1.28 -23.26 -3.37
CA THR A 63 -0.11 -23.21 -4.28
C THR A 63 -0.44 -22.57 -5.63
N GLU A 64 -1.49 -23.05 -6.28
CA GLU A 64 -1.90 -22.61 -7.62
C GLU A 64 -2.37 -21.14 -7.61
N CYS A 65 -3.17 -20.74 -6.63
CA CYS A 65 -3.68 -19.38 -6.52
C CYS A 65 -2.55 -18.36 -6.32
N VAL A 66 -1.58 -18.63 -5.45
CA VAL A 66 -0.47 -17.68 -5.23
C VAL A 66 0.41 -17.59 -6.45
N PHE A 67 0.75 -18.72 -7.07
CA PHE A 67 1.65 -18.70 -8.22
C PHE A 67 1.01 -18.01 -9.42
N THR A 68 -0.29 -18.22 -9.67
CA THR A 68 -1.00 -17.49 -10.71
C THR A 68 -1.04 -15.99 -10.41
N ASP A 69 -1.33 -15.60 -9.17
CA ASP A 69 -1.34 -14.18 -8.76
C ASP A 69 0.05 -13.53 -8.85
N LEU A 70 1.12 -14.19 -8.41
CA LEU A 70 2.49 -13.65 -8.54
C LEU A 70 2.92 -13.52 -10.00
N VAL A 71 2.50 -14.44 -10.87
CA VAL A 71 2.79 -14.37 -12.31
C VAL A 71 2.01 -13.24 -12.98
N THR A 72 0.73 -13.05 -12.64
CA THR A 72 -0.06 -11.93 -13.17
C THR A 72 0.51 -10.59 -12.70
N GLN A 73 0.81 -10.45 -11.41
CA GLN A 73 1.47 -9.25 -10.89
C GLN A 73 2.82 -8.99 -11.56
N SER A 74 3.63 -10.02 -11.80
CA SER A 74 4.92 -9.87 -12.49
C SER A 74 4.76 -9.38 -13.94
N ARG A 75 3.73 -9.88 -14.65
CA ARG A 75 3.40 -9.42 -16.01
C ARG A 75 2.92 -7.97 -16.01
N ASP A 76 2.09 -7.59 -15.06
CA ASP A 76 1.57 -6.23 -14.93
C ASP A 76 2.68 -5.25 -14.54
N ILE A 77 3.57 -5.63 -13.64
CA ILE A 77 4.78 -4.87 -13.31
C ILE A 77 5.65 -4.68 -14.56
N LYS A 78 5.81 -5.70 -15.41
CA LYS A 78 6.56 -5.55 -16.67
C LYS A 78 5.91 -4.53 -17.60
N LYS A 79 4.59 -4.59 -17.79
CA LYS A 79 3.82 -3.61 -18.60
C LYS A 79 3.91 -2.20 -18.01
N GLN A 80 3.87 -2.07 -16.69
CA GLN A 80 4.00 -0.78 -16.01
C GLN A 80 5.42 -0.23 -16.16
N LYS A 81 6.46 -1.07 -16.05
CA LYS A 81 7.85 -0.66 -16.29
C LYS A 81 8.06 -0.14 -17.71
N THR A 82 7.52 -0.80 -18.74
CA THR A 82 7.64 -0.34 -20.13
C THR A 82 6.93 0.99 -20.34
N LYS A 83 5.72 1.16 -19.79
CA LYS A 83 4.98 2.43 -19.86
C LYS A 83 5.71 3.56 -19.13
N LEU A 84 6.23 3.29 -17.93
CA LEU A 84 7.02 4.27 -17.17
C LEU A 84 8.32 4.64 -17.88
N ALA A 85 8.98 3.70 -18.55
CA ALA A 85 10.19 3.97 -19.33
C ALA A 85 9.89 4.87 -20.55
N ALA A 86 8.79 4.61 -21.27
CA ALA A 86 8.35 5.44 -22.39
C ALA A 86 8.04 6.88 -21.94
N LEU A 87 7.25 7.04 -20.87
CA LEU A 87 6.94 8.35 -20.31
C LEU A 87 8.19 9.10 -19.81
N LYS A 88 9.18 8.39 -19.24
CA LYS A 88 10.45 8.98 -18.84
C LYS A 88 11.26 9.47 -20.05
N ALA A 89 11.31 8.69 -21.12
CA ALA A 89 12.00 9.08 -22.35
C ALA A 89 11.37 10.31 -23.01
N GLU A 90 10.04 10.36 -23.10
CA GLU A 90 9.30 11.52 -23.60
C GLU A 90 9.53 12.77 -22.74
N ALA A 91 9.50 12.61 -21.40
CA ALA A 91 9.81 13.70 -20.49
C ALA A 91 11.25 14.20 -20.68
N GLU A 92 12.25 13.32 -20.77
CA GLU A 92 13.64 13.72 -20.99
C GLU A 92 13.86 14.43 -22.33
N GLU A 93 13.13 14.03 -23.38
CA GLU A 93 13.18 14.72 -24.68
C GLU A 93 12.57 16.12 -24.61
N GLU A 94 11.40 16.27 -23.98
CA GLU A 94 10.77 17.58 -23.75
C GLU A 94 11.67 18.49 -22.92
N LYS A 95 12.35 17.94 -21.90
CA LYS A 95 13.33 18.68 -21.10
C LYS A 95 14.46 19.23 -21.97
N LYS A 96 15.01 18.42 -22.86
CA LYS A 96 16.07 18.86 -23.79
C LYS A 96 15.59 19.95 -24.73
N ARG A 97 14.41 19.79 -25.33
CA ARG A 97 13.81 20.79 -26.21
C ARG A 97 13.53 22.11 -25.49
N ALA A 98 13.07 22.05 -24.23
CA ALA A 98 12.82 23.23 -23.42
C ALA A 98 14.12 23.96 -23.03
N ILE A 99 15.19 23.22 -22.70
CA ILE A 99 16.52 23.81 -22.43
C ILE A 99 17.06 24.49 -23.68
N GLU A 100 16.95 23.87 -24.87
CA GLU A 100 17.39 24.46 -26.13
C GLU A 100 16.59 25.72 -26.48
N ALA A 101 15.25 25.67 -26.38
CA ALA A 101 14.39 26.82 -26.62
C ALA A 101 14.66 27.99 -25.64
N ALA A 102 14.99 27.69 -24.39
CA ALA A 102 15.35 28.72 -23.42
C ALA A 102 16.72 29.34 -23.70
N ARG A 103 17.72 28.53 -24.08
CA ARG A 103 19.02 29.05 -24.54
C ARG A 103 18.86 29.97 -25.74
N GLU A 104 18.04 29.59 -26.72
CA GLU A 104 17.72 30.46 -27.86
C GLU A 104 17.01 31.76 -27.44
N ARG A 105 16.15 31.70 -26.42
CA ARG A 105 15.44 32.88 -25.89
C ARG A 105 16.40 33.86 -25.22
N VAL A 106 17.29 33.35 -24.37
CA VAL A 106 18.34 34.15 -23.70
C VAL A 106 19.26 34.80 -24.75
N LEU A 107 19.68 34.05 -25.77
CA LEU A 107 20.49 34.59 -26.87
C LEU A 107 19.75 35.69 -27.64
N ARG A 108 18.47 35.50 -27.97
CA ARG A 108 17.66 36.52 -28.65
C ARG A 108 17.44 37.77 -27.81
N ASP A 109 17.19 37.61 -26.51
CA ASP A 109 17.02 38.74 -25.60
C ASP A 109 18.34 39.51 -25.42
N PHE A 110 19.48 38.81 -25.39
CA PHE A 110 20.81 39.41 -25.41
C PHE A 110 21.08 40.19 -26.71
N GLU A 111 20.84 39.59 -27.88
CA GLU A 111 20.98 40.25 -29.18
C GLU A 111 20.09 41.49 -29.30
N LYS A 112 18.82 41.39 -28.87
CA LYS A 112 17.86 42.50 -28.89
C LYS A 112 18.26 43.62 -27.95
N THR A 113 18.81 43.31 -26.78
CA THR A 113 19.30 44.30 -25.83
C THR A 113 20.55 45.00 -26.38
N HIS A 114 21.47 44.26 -26.99
CA HIS A 114 22.68 44.83 -27.59
C HIS A 114 22.38 45.68 -28.84
N LEU A 115 21.44 45.26 -29.70
CA LEU A 115 20.99 46.02 -30.87
C LEU A 115 20.07 47.20 -30.48
N GLY A 116 19.30 47.06 -29.40
CA GLY A 116 18.40 48.08 -28.86
C GLY A 116 19.14 49.26 -28.22
N LEU A 117 20.35 49.05 -27.70
CA LEU A 117 21.24 50.14 -27.25
C LEU A 117 21.74 51.04 -28.38
N SER A 118 21.60 50.64 -29.65
CA SER A 118 21.90 51.50 -30.81
C SER A 118 20.68 52.23 -31.38
N ALA A 119 19.45 51.92 -30.94
CA ALA A 119 18.22 52.42 -31.55
C ALA A 119 17.44 53.44 -30.71
N THR A 120 17.70 53.61 -29.41
CA THR A 120 17.08 54.71 -28.65
C THR A 120 17.98 55.24 -27.54
N ALA A 121 18.86 56.18 -27.91
CA ALA A 121 19.25 57.26 -27.02
C ALA A 121 18.09 58.27 -26.88
N THR A 122 16.91 57.82 -26.41
CA THR A 122 15.82 58.69 -25.95
C THR A 122 14.78 57.91 -25.16
N SER A 123 14.63 58.30 -23.89
CA SER A 123 13.50 58.01 -22.97
C SER A 123 13.16 56.55 -22.66
N SER A 124 13.50 56.10 -21.44
CA SER A 124 12.55 55.94 -20.32
C SER A 124 13.16 55.13 -19.17
N ALA A 125 12.88 55.56 -17.96
CA ALA A 125 13.42 55.08 -16.68
C ALA A 125 12.87 53.70 -16.25
N PRO A 126 13.50 53.03 -15.26
CA PRO A 126 12.79 52.17 -14.36
C PRO A 126 12.48 52.90 -13.04
N THR A 127 11.20 52.95 -12.74
CA THR A 127 10.63 53.36 -11.46
C THR A 127 10.84 52.23 -10.45
N SER A 128 11.61 52.47 -9.39
CA SER A 128 11.37 51.82 -8.09
C SER A 128 11.61 52.84 -6.98
N SER A 129 10.51 53.16 -6.32
CA SER A 129 10.36 54.16 -5.28
C SER A 129 10.84 53.63 -3.93
N SER A 130 11.79 54.32 -3.29
CA SER A 130 11.72 54.65 -1.85
C SER A 130 12.88 55.56 -1.42
N ALA A 131 12.64 56.88 -1.43
CA ALA A 131 13.12 57.82 -0.40
C ALA A 131 12.69 59.25 -0.76
N THR A 132 12.19 59.96 0.26
CA THR A 132 11.71 61.35 0.29
C THR A 132 12.83 62.39 0.11
N PRO A 133 12.49 63.68 -0.12
CA PRO A 133 13.28 64.60 -0.94
C PRO A 133 14.16 65.56 -0.14
N SER A 134 15.25 66.05 -0.75
CA SER A 134 15.71 67.43 -0.53
C SER A 134 16.64 67.92 -1.62
N ALA A 135 16.50 69.22 -1.88
CA ALA A 135 17.04 70.01 -2.96
C ALA A 135 18.58 70.08 -2.99
N THR A 136 19.17 70.17 -4.18
CA THR A 136 19.69 71.43 -4.76
C THR A 136 20.48 71.18 -6.05
N ASP A 137 20.17 72.03 -7.02
CA ASP A 137 20.96 72.60 -8.13
C ASP A 137 22.15 71.86 -8.79
N SER A 138 21.95 71.62 -10.09
CA SER A 138 22.86 71.80 -11.24
C SER A 138 24.39 71.68 -11.04
N ALA A 139 24.97 70.59 -11.56
CA ALA A 139 26.34 70.60 -12.09
C ALA A 139 26.56 69.54 -13.19
N ARG A 140 26.41 69.99 -14.45
CA ARG A 140 27.31 69.75 -15.60
C ARG A 140 27.91 68.34 -15.74
N GLY A 141 27.34 67.58 -16.68
CA GLY A 141 27.72 66.21 -17.03
C GLY A 141 29.21 66.01 -17.30
N LYS A 142 29.87 65.27 -16.40
CA LYS A 142 31.04 64.47 -16.72
C LYS A 142 30.55 63.23 -17.45
N LYS A 143 30.90 63.14 -18.74
CA LYS A 143 30.80 61.90 -19.54
C LYS A 143 31.56 60.82 -18.77
N ARG A 144 30.84 59.94 -18.06
CA ARG A 144 31.46 58.74 -17.50
C ARG A 144 31.87 57.91 -18.71
N LYS A 145 33.17 57.68 -18.87
CA LYS A 145 33.68 56.70 -19.82
C LYS A 145 33.00 55.39 -19.44
N PHE A 146 32.10 54.92 -20.29
CA PHE A 146 31.49 53.60 -20.14
C PHE A 146 32.58 52.61 -20.53
N GLU A 147 33.36 52.17 -19.54
CA GLU A 147 34.30 51.09 -19.74
C GLU A 147 33.47 49.80 -19.75
N PHE A 148 33.41 49.18 -20.92
CA PHE A 148 32.73 47.92 -21.14
C PHE A 148 33.50 46.84 -20.39
N ASP A 149 33.03 46.52 -19.19
CA ASP A 149 33.67 45.54 -18.35
C ASP A 149 33.16 44.14 -18.71
N THR A 150 33.97 43.41 -19.46
CA THR A 150 33.65 42.07 -19.99
C THR A 150 33.26 41.09 -18.89
N ILE A 151 33.83 41.26 -17.69
CA ILE A 151 33.62 40.35 -16.55
C ILE A 151 32.21 40.53 -15.97
N GLU A 152 31.68 41.75 -15.96
CA GLU A 152 30.33 42.02 -15.42
C GLU A 152 29.23 41.57 -16.39
N VAL A 153 29.50 41.64 -17.70
CA VAL A 153 28.60 41.09 -18.74
C VAL A 153 28.49 39.58 -18.60
N GLU A 154 29.61 38.88 -18.42
CA GLU A 154 29.62 37.42 -18.20
C GLU A 154 28.87 37.01 -16.92
N ARG A 155 28.95 37.81 -15.86
CA ARG A 155 28.21 37.58 -14.60
C ARG A 155 26.70 37.72 -14.81
N LEU A 156 26.27 38.79 -15.47
CA LEU A 156 24.86 39.05 -15.76
C LEU A 156 24.26 38.01 -16.72
N THR A 157 25.01 37.55 -17.72
CA THR A 157 24.56 36.47 -18.60
C THR A 157 24.41 35.16 -17.85
N ARG A 158 25.33 34.84 -16.93
CA ARG A 158 25.24 33.61 -16.13
C ARG A 158 24.07 33.65 -15.15
N GLU A 159 23.83 34.79 -14.51
CA GLU A 159 22.66 34.97 -13.63
C GLU A 159 21.34 34.85 -14.40
N ALA A 160 21.25 35.42 -15.61
CA ALA A 160 20.08 35.28 -16.47
C ALA A 160 19.87 33.84 -16.99
N GLU A 161 20.96 33.12 -17.28
CA GLU A 161 20.91 31.68 -17.62
C GLU A 161 20.43 30.83 -16.44
N GLU A 162 20.92 31.10 -15.22
CA GLU A 162 20.51 30.41 -14.00
C GLU A 162 19.02 30.66 -13.67
N ASP A 163 18.55 31.90 -13.79
CA ASP A 163 17.14 32.25 -13.56
C ASP A 163 16.20 31.62 -14.61
N ALA A 164 16.62 31.60 -15.89
CA ALA A 164 15.87 30.93 -16.95
C ALA A 164 15.75 29.41 -16.71
N LEU A 165 16.82 28.77 -16.23
CA LEU A 165 16.80 27.35 -15.87
C LEU A 165 15.88 27.06 -14.68
N LEU A 166 15.84 27.93 -13.67
CA LEU A 166 14.95 27.79 -12.52
C LEU A 166 13.46 27.96 -12.89
N GLN A 167 13.15 28.88 -13.81
CA GLN A 167 11.78 29.05 -14.31
C GLN A 167 11.32 27.84 -15.12
N LEU A 168 12.18 27.32 -16.00
CA LEU A 168 11.93 26.08 -16.74
C LEU A 168 11.73 24.89 -15.81
N GLU A 169 12.52 24.77 -14.74
CA GLU A 169 12.38 23.68 -13.79
C GLU A 169 11.01 23.70 -13.10
N LYS A 170 10.50 24.90 -12.74
CA LYS A 170 9.16 25.07 -12.17
C LYS A 170 8.07 24.74 -13.19
N GLU A 171 8.14 25.27 -14.41
CA GLU A 171 7.16 25.00 -15.47
C GLU A 171 7.13 23.52 -15.86
N GLN A 172 8.29 22.87 -15.93
CA GLN A 172 8.38 21.43 -16.18
C GLN A 172 7.86 20.62 -15.00
N ALA A 173 8.09 21.04 -13.76
CA ALA A 173 7.53 20.38 -12.60
C ALA A 173 5.99 20.48 -12.60
N GLU A 174 5.42 21.62 -12.97
CA GLU A 174 3.97 21.81 -13.12
C GLU A 174 3.40 21.02 -14.31
N ALA A 175 4.07 21.02 -15.45
CA ALA A 175 3.70 20.23 -16.63
C ALA A 175 3.76 18.73 -16.34
N LEU A 176 4.77 18.26 -15.61
CA LEU A 176 4.86 16.86 -15.16
C LEU A 176 3.74 16.52 -14.18
N ARG A 177 3.38 17.43 -13.26
CA ARG A 177 2.21 17.25 -12.39
C ARG A 177 0.91 17.16 -13.19
N ALA A 178 0.76 17.94 -14.26
CA ALA A 178 -0.42 17.92 -15.12
C ALA A 178 -0.47 16.69 -16.06
N LYS A 179 0.69 16.17 -16.49
CA LYS A 179 0.80 15.00 -17.38
C LYS A 179 0.71 13.66 -16.66
N LEU A 180 0.99 13.61 -15.36
CA LEU A 180 0.80 12.42 -14.55
C LEU A 180 -0.71 12.10 -14.54
N PRO A 181 -1.15 10.98 -15.13
CA PRO A 181 -2.55 10.60 -15.07
C PRO A 181 -2.84 10.19 -13.63
N ASP A 182 -3.54 11.06 -12.90
CA ASP A 182 -3.87 10.95 -11.47
C ASP A 182 -4.56 9.62 -11.07
N PHE A 183 -4.97 8.81 -12.04
CA PHE A 183 -5.86 7.67 -11.84
C PHE A 183 -5.22 6.28 -12.09
N TRP A 184 -4.10 6.17 -12.82
CA TRP A 184 -3.59 4.86 -13.31
C TRP A 184 -2.22 4.43 -12.77
N LEU A 185 -1.61 5.24 -11.91
CA LEU A 185 -0.38 4.91 -11.21
C LEU A 185 -0.73 4.36 -9.82
N PRO A 186 -0.44 3.07 -9.52
CA PRO A 186 -0.72 2.49 -8.21
C PRO A 186 -0.19 3.34 -7.04
N SER A 187 0.92 4.06 -7.20
CA SER A 187 1.48 4.98 -6.19
C SER A 187 0.64 6.22 -5.86
N LEU A 188 -0.38 6.52 -6.66
CA LEU A 188 -1.39 7.56 -6.44
C LEU A 188 -2.77 6.96 -6.11
N THR A 189 -2.93 5.63 -6.21
CA THR A 189 -4.12 4.98 -5.66
C THR A 189 -4.05 5.01 -4.14
N PRO A 190 -5.15 5.35 -3.42
CA PRO A 190 -5.16 5.52 -1.97
C PRO A 190 -4.76 4.28 -1.16
N THR A 191 -4.53 3.15 -1.84
CA THR A 191 -4.12 1.86 -1.28
C THR A 191 -2.60 1.59 -1.35
N TYR A 192 -1.80 2.42 -2.04
CA TYR A 192 -0.35 2.22 -2.12
C TYR A 192 0.41 3.07 -1.10
N THR A 193 1.35 2.42 -0.43
CA THR A 193 1.93 2.77 0.87
C THR A 193 3.03 3.84 0.82
N SER A 194 2.95 4.79 -0.12
CA SER A 194 3.78 6.00 -0.09
C SER A 194 3.03 7.13 0.59
N LYS A 195 3.58 7.64 1.71
CA LYS A 195 3.08 8.84 2.39
C LYS A 195 3.18 10.03 1.43
N GLY A 196 2.05 10.35 0.79
CA GLY A 196 1.92 11.51 -0.11
C GLY A 196 2.13 11.19 -1.59
N PRO A 197 1.73 12.12 -2.48
CA PRO A 197 1.89 11.95 -3.92
C PRO A 197 3.38 11.86 -4.28
N PRO A 198 3.80 10.88 -5.11
CA PRO A 198 5.18 10.76 -5.55
C PRO A 198 5.63 12.06 -6.22
N ARG A 199 6.78 12.58 -5.78
CA ARG A 199 7.34 13.83 -6.32
C ARG A 199 8.12 13.58 -7.61
N SER A 200 8.45 12.32 -7.90
CA SER A 200 9.20 11.94 -9.09
C SER A 200 8.82 10.55 -9.63
N LEU A 201 8.97 10.36 -10.95
CA LEU A 201 8.77 9.06 -11.63
C LEU A 201 9.79 7.98 -11.21
N THR A 202 10.84 8.37 -10.49
CA THR A 202 11.89 7.50 -9.95
C THR A 202 11.51 6.80 -8.64
N GLU A 203 10.50 7.28 -7.93
CA GLU A 203 10.09 6.76 -6.62
C GLU A 203 9.12 5.57 -6.68
N ILE A 204 8.65 5.19 -7.87
CA ILE A 204 7.63 4.13 -8.02
C ILE A 204 8.28 2.74 -7.92
N LYS A 205 8.31 2.18 -6.70
CA LYS A 205 8.87 0.85 -6.42
C LYS A 205 7.89 -0.26 -6.81
N LEU A 206 7.89 -0.63 -8.08
CA LEU A 206 7.05 -1.73 -8.59
C LEU A 206 7.54 -3.07 -8.02
N GLN A 207 6.76 -3.67 -7.13
CA GLN A 207 7.03 -4.96 -6.49
C GLN A 207 5.75 -5.80 -6.44
N THR A 208 5.90 -7.12 -6.41
CA THR A 208 4.80 -8.03 -6.14
C THR A 208 4.36 -7.91 -4.68
N THR A 209 3.06 -7.87 -4.46
CA THR A 209 2.45 -7.66 -3.14
C THR A 209 1.49 -8.79 -2.78
N CYS A 210 1.38 -9.05 -1.48
CA CYS A 210 0.38 -9.96 -0.95
C CYS A 210 -1.00 -9.27 -0.95
N ARG A 211 -1.99 -9.91 -1.59
CA ARG A 211 -3.38 -9.45 -1.63
C ARG A 211 -4.24 -9.93 -0.46
N GLY A 212 -3.69 -10.78 0.41
CA GLY A 212 -4.41 -11.35 1.55
C GLY A 212 -4.34 -10.51 2.83
N GLY A 213 -3.57 -9.42 2.86
CA GLY A 213 -3.34 -8.62 4.05
C GLY A 213 -3.52 -7.13 3.82
N ASP A 214 -4.06 -6.46 4.84
CA ASP A 214 -4.16 -5.01 4.95
C ASP A 214 -3.29 -4.55 6.14
N PRO A 215 -2.20 -3.78 5.92
CA PRO A 215 -1.71 -3.25 4.65
C PRO A 215 -1.02 -4.32 3.77
N SER A 216 -1.06 -4.11 2.45
CA SER A 216 -0.34 -4.96 1.51
C SER A 216 1.17 -4.88 1.74
N HIS A 217 1.84 -6.05 1.80
CA HIS A 217 3.28 -6.18 1.97
C HIS A 217 3.91 -6.85 0.76
N LYS A 218 5.22 -6.72 0.63
CA LYS A 218 6.00 -7.35 -0.43
C LYS A 218 5.93 -8.88 -0.31
N LEU A 219 5.67 -9.57 -1.42
CA LEU A 219 5.63 -11.03 -1.47
C LEU A 219 6.44 -11.56 -2.66
N SER A 220 7.43 -12.39 -2.40
CA SER A 220 8.18 -13.14 -3.42
C SER A 220 7.86 -14.63 -3.36
N LYS A 221 8.11 -15.36 -4.46
CA LYS A 221 8.02 -16.82 -4.52
C LYS A 221 8.85 -17.53 -3.44
N LYS A 222 9.98 -16.92 -3.04
CA LYS A 222 10.89 -17.49 -2.01
C LYS A 222 10.40 -17.29 -0.58
N ASP A 223 9.48 -16.34 -0.37
CA ASP A 223 8.98 -15.99 0.96
C ASP A 223 7.79 -16.87 1.37
N LEU A 224 7.41 -17.83 0.51
CA LEU A 224 6.33 -18.77 0.74
C LEU A 224 6.84 -20.00 1.48
N ILE A 225 6.14 -20.33 2.57
CA ILE A 225 6.44 -21.44 3.46
C ILE A 225 5.32 -22.46 3.30
N SER A 226 5.64 -23.75 3.13
CA SER A 226 4.62 -24.78 3.08
C SER A 226 3.97 -24.99 4.45
N VAL A 227 2.69 -25.35 4.45
CA VAL A 227 1.91 -25.59 5.67
C VAL A 227 1.43 -27.03 5.64
N ARG A 228 1.70 -27.78 6.71
CA ARG A 228 1.22 -29.14 6.89
C ARG A 228 0.29 -29.22 8.10
N PHE A 229 -1.00 -29.30 7.82
CA PHE A 229 -2.00 -29.60 8.83
C PHE A 229 -1.98 -31.10 9.19
N SER A 230 -2.21 -31.39 10.47
CA SER A 230 -2.44 -32.76 10.95
C SER A 230 -3.94 -33.02 10.99
N TYR A 231 -4.36 -34.20 10.57
CA TYR A 231 -5.77 -34.61 10.54
C TYR A 231 -5.99 -35.85 11.42
N PRO A 232 -7.17 -36.03 12.02
CA PRO A 232 -7.48 -37.18 12.87
C PRO A 232 -7.11 -38.53 12.23
N SER A 233 -7.45 -38.71 10.95
CA SER A 233 -7.17 -39.93 10.18
C SER A 233 -5.68 -40.23 9.99
N THR A 234 -4.83 -39.21 9.99
CA THR A 234 -3.38 -39.37 9.75
C THR A 234 -2.60 -39.75 11.00
N VAL A 235 -3.09 -39.38 12.18
CA VAL A 235 -2.39 -39.65 13.46
C VAL A 235 -2.64 -41.09 13.93
N ASP A 236 -3.81 -41.65 13.63
CA ASP A 236 -4.13 -43.05 13.97
C ASP A 236 -3.24 -44.05 13.22
N LEU A 237 -2.81 -43.70 11.99
CA LEU A 237 -1.92 -44.54 11.18
C LEU A 237 -0.46 -44.52 11.64
N GLN A 238 -0.04 -43.51 12.41
CA GLN A 238 1.36 -43.37 12.84
C GLN A 238 1.64 -43.99 14.22
N TRP A 239 0.59 -44.19 15.04
CA TRP A 239 0.70 -44.84 16.35
C TRP A 239 0.53 -46.37 16.31
N HIS A 240 -0.17 -46.91 15.31
CA HIS A 240 -0.30 -48.36 15.12
C HIS A 240 0.47 -48.85 13.90
N LYS A 241 1.72 -49.30 14.10
CA LYS A 241 2.36 -50.29 13.22
C LYS A 241 1.63 -51.64 13.34
N GLN A 242 0.40 -51.75 12.87
CA GLN A 242 -0.21 -53.02 12.46
C GLN A 242 -1.17 -52.76 11.29
N PRO A 243 -1.01 -53.44 10.14
CA PRO A 243 -1.99 -53.38 9.08
C PRO A 243 -3.25 -54.11 9.55
N ARG A 244 -4.34 -53.37 9.80
CA ARG A 244 -5.66 -54.00 9.97
C ARG A 244 -6.22 -54.31 8.59
N PRO A 245 -6.61 -55.56 8.28
CA PRO A 245 -7.17 -55.90 6.97
C PRO A 245 -8.48 -55.14 6.76
N THR A 246 -8.58 -54.51 5.60
CA THR A 246 -9.81 -53.88 5.09
C THR A 246 -10.89 -54.94 4.90
N ALA A 247 -11.97 -54.85 5.68
CA ALA A 247 -13.27 -55.40 5.31
C ALA A 247 -14.19 -54.22 4.93
N PRO A 248 -14.91 -54.28 3.80
CA PRO A 248 -15.84 -53.23 3.41
C PRO A 248 -17.12 -53.42 4.21
N THR A 249 -17.32 -52.59 5.23
CA THR A 249 -18.63 -52.48 5.89
C THR A 249 -19.20 -51.12 5.51
N GLU A 250 -20.10 -51.15 4.54
CA GLU A 250 -20.97 -50.04 4.15
C GLU A 250 -21.91 -49.75 5.33
N GLU A 251 -21.54 -48.84 6.22
CA GLU A 251 -22.48 -48.22 7.15
C GLU A 251 -22.84 -46.80 6.69
N PRO A 252 -24.12 -46.39 6.80
CA PRO A 252 -24.61 -45.16 6.20
C PRO A 252 -23.93 -43.94 6.84
N LEU A 253 -23.23 -43.17 6.02
CA LEU A 253 -22.52 -41.93 6.36
C LEU A 253 -23.49 -40.92 6.99
N ASN A 254 -23.39 -40.76 8.30
CA ASN A 254 -23.98 -39.61 8.99
C ASN A 254 -23.17 -38.35 8.59
N PRO A 255 -23.77 -37.35 7.90
CA PRO A 255 -23.01 -36.23 7.31
C PRO A 255 -22.20 -35.44 8.34
N ARG A 256 -22.68 -35.38 9.59
CA ARG A 256 -21.98 -34.71 10.70
C ARG A 256 -20.64 -35.33 11.09
N LYS A 257 -20.43 -36.64 10.86
CA LYS A 257 -19.17 -37.33 11.19
C LYS A 257 -18.10 -37.16 10.10
N ALA A 258 -18.51 -36.98 8.84
CA ALA A 258 -17.59 -36.73 7.74
C ALA A 258 -16.90 -35.36 7.90
N GLU A 259 -17.67 -34.33 8.26
CA GLU A 259 -17.18 -32.97 8.51
C GLU A 259 -16.18 -32.89 9.68
N GLU A 260 -16.37 -33.70 10.72
CA GLU A 260 -15.48 -33.72 11.89
C GLU A 260 -14.14 -34.42 11.59
N SER A 261 -14.14 -35.42 10.71
CA SER A 261 -12.91 -36.09 10.23
C SER A 261 -12.05 -35.24 9.30
N GLU A 262 -12.64 -34.17 8.77
CA GLU A 262 -12.02 -33.27 7.81
C GLU A 262 -11.31 -32.08 8.45
N ASN A 263 -11.63 -31.75 9.72
CA ASN A 263 -11.04 -30.60 10.39
C ASN A 263 -9.63 -30.90 10.91
N PRO A 264 -8.66 -30.00 10.71
CA PRO A 264 -7.31 -30.20 11.20
C PRO A 264 -7.23 -30.10 12.73
N ILE A 265 -6.36 -30.90 13.32
CA ILE A 265 -6.13 -30.99 14.76
C ILE A 265 -4.71 -30.58 15.12
N CYS A 266 -4.53 -30.08 16.35
CA CYS A 266 -3.21 -29.89 16.91
C CYS A 266 -2.56 -31.25 17.19
N PRO A 267 -1.34 -31.52 16.72
CA PRO A 267 -0.71 -32.82 16.93
C PRO A 267 -0.33 -33.10 18.40
N SER A 268 -0.12 -32.06 19.21
CA SER A 268 0.27 -32.21 20.61
C SER A 268 -0.93 -32.47 21.54
N CYS A 269 -1.92 -31.57 21.56
CA CYS A 269 -3.08 -31.68 22.46
C CYS A 269 -4.31 -32.34 21.83
N ARG A 270 -4.24 -32.71 20.54
CA ARG A 270 -5.36 -33.28 19.75
C ARG A 270 -6.62 -32.40 19.70
N LYS A 271 -6.53 -31.14 20.12
CA LYS A 271 -7.62 -30.18 20.04
C LYS A 271 -7.89 -29.82 18.58
N GLN A 272 -9.17 -29.81 18.19
CA GLN A 272 -9.60 -29.33 16.88
C GLN A 272 -9.25 -27.86 16.71
N LEU A 273 -8.58 -27.55 15.60
CA LEU A 273 -8.24 -26.18 15.24
C LEU A 273 -9.51 -25.50 14.68
N THR A 274 -9.82 -24.34 15.22
CA THR A 274 -10.98 -23.53 14.81
C THR A 274 -10.57 -22.07 14.66
N ASN A 275 -11.45 -21.23 14.13
CA ASN A 275 -11.18 -19.79 13.97
C ASN A 275 -10.96 -19.06 15.31
N SER A 276 -11.30 -19.68 16.45
CA SER A 276 -11.08 -19.10 17.79
C SER A 276 -9.69 -19.39 18.36
N SER A 277 -9.10 -20.52 17.99
CA SER A 277 -7.73 -20.84 18.37
C SER A 277 -6.74 -20.01 17.55
N ARG A 278 -5.73 -19.43 18.21
CA ARG A 278 -4.55 -18.92 17.52
C ARG A 278 -3.65 -20.09 17.16
N ILE A 279 -3.17 -20.08 15.93
CA ILE A 279 -2.48 -21.19 15.29
C ILE A 279 -1.12 -20.69 14.82
N PHE A 280 -0.10 -21.49 15.07
CA PHE A 280 1.29 -21.17 14.73
C PHE A 280 1.87 -22.25 13.82
N LEU A 281 2.67 -21.80 12.87
CA LEU A 281 3.44 -22.61 11.93
C LEU A 281 4.91 -22.56 12.31
N MET A 282 5.55 -23.73 12.35
CA MET A 282 7.00 -23.83 12.47
C MET A 282 7.63 -23.79 11.08
N LYS A 283 8.42 -22.77 10.76
CA LYS A 283 9.06 -22.60 9.43
C LYS A 283 9.99 -23.75 9.01
N PRO A 284 10.84 -24.35 9.86
CA PRO A 284 11.79 -25.36 9.41
C PRO A 284 11.14 -26.72 9.09
N CYS A 285 10.03 -27.05 9.74
CA CYS A 285 9.39 -28.38 9.64
C CYS A 285 7.93 -28.35 9.16
N PHE A 286 7.37 -27.17 8.92
CA PHE A 286 6.04 -26.94 8.34
C PHE A 286 4.86 -27.45 9.18
N HIS A 287 5.10 -27.86 10.43
CA HIS A 287 4.04 -28.34 11.33
C HIS A 287 3.24 -27.18 11.93
N VAL A 288 1.93 -27.41 12.05
CA VAL A 288 0.97 -26.46 12.60
C VAL A 288 0.57 -26.88 14.02
N ILE A 289 0.66 -25.95 14.97
CA ILE A 289 0.43 -26.19 16.40
C ILE A 289 -0.45 -25.07 16.97
N CYS A 290 -1.29 -25.38 17.96
CA CYS A 290 -2.10 -24.36 18.65
C CYS A 290 -1.26 -23.54 19.64
N LYS A 291 -1.70 -22.31 19.93
CA LYS A 291 -1.03 -21.38 20.84
C LYS A 291 -0.55 -22.01 22.16
N THR A 292 -1.45 -22.72 22.86
CA THR A 292 -1.16 -23.30 24.18
C THR A 292 0.04 -24.25 24.14
N CYS A 293 0.10 -25.13 23.13
CA CYS A 293 1.21 -26.06 22.97
C CYS A 293 2.49 -25.36 22.52
N VAL A 294 2.41 -24.26 21.78
CA VAL A 294 3.61 -23.47 21.45
C VAL A 294 4.16 -22.81 22.71
N ASP A 295 3.32 -22.15 23.50
CA ASP A 295 3.70 -21.46 24.74
C ASP A 295 4.26 -22.43 25.80
N GLU A 296 3.64 -23.60 25.96
CA GLU A 296 4.01 -24.57 27.00
C GLU A 296 5.13 -25.54 26.60
N LEU A 297 5.21 -25.94 25.32
CA LEU A 297 6.14 -26.98 24.88
C LEU A 297 7.25 -26.43 23.98
N VAL A 298 6.91 -25.63 22.96
CA VAL A 298 7.90 -25.20 21.94
C VAL A 298 8.79 -24.08 22.47
N HIS A 299 8.25 -23.06 23.14
CA HIS A 299 9.08 -21.96 23.66
C HIS A 299 10.10 -22.41 24.72
N PRO A 300 9.76 -23.29 25.69
CA PRO A 300 10.73 -23.76 26.67
C PRO A 300 11.78 -24.70 26.07
N SER A 301 11.36 -25.60 25.18
CA SER A 301 12.25 -26.62 24.60
C SER A 301 13.02 -26.15 23.36
N LYS A 302 12.61 -25.03 22.73
CA LYS A 302 13.16 -24.48 21.48
C LYS A 302 13.24 -25.52 20.34
N GLN A 303 12.34 -26.50 20.35
CA GLN A 303 12.26 -27.57 19.36
C GLN A 303 10.81 -27.89 19.00
N CYS A 304 10.60 -28.46 17.82
CA CYS A 304 9.27 -28.85 17.36
C CYS A 304 8.80 -30.16 18.00
N VAL A 305 7.59 -30.17 18.56
CA VAL A 305 6.97 -31.33 19.24
C VAL A 305 6.78 -32.56 18.34
N MET A 306 6.84 -32.41 17.01
CA MET A 306 6.57 -33.50 16.06
C MET A 306 7.79 -34.13 15.43
N CYS A 307 8.91 -33.41 15.39
CA CYS A 307 10.09 -33.84 14.64
C CYS A 307 11.41 -33.49 15.33
N ASP A 308 11.34 -32.93 16.54
CA ASP A 308 12.48 -32.51 17.37
C ASP A 308 13.47 -31.57 16.67
N GLN A 309 13.07 -30.97 15.55
CA GLN A 309 13.86 -29.97 14.84
C GLN A 309 13.98 -28.71 15.69
N GLU A 310 15.19 -28.16 15.80
CA GLU A 310 15.44 -26.90 16.50
C GLU A 310 14.69 -25.73 15.85
N VAL A 311 14.02 -24.92 16.67
CA VAL A 311 13.20 -23.77 16.26
C VAL A 311 13.65 -22.53 17.03
N LYS A 312 14.04 -21.48 16.31
CA LYS A 312 14.33 -20.18 16.93
C LYS A 312 13.03 -19.40 17.13
N ALA A 313 12.71 -19.09 18.39
CA ALA A 313 11.41 -18.48 18.76
C ALA A 313 11.05 -17.22 17.95
N ASP A 314 12.01 -16.31 17.74
CA ASP A 314 11.72 -15.01 17.11
C ASP A 314 11.55 -15.06 15.58
N VAL A 315 12.16 -16.05 14.92
CA VAL A 315 12.26 -16.10 13.45
C VAL A 315 11.46 -17.26 12.87
N ASP A 316 11.47 -18.41 13.52
CA ASP A 316 10.98 -19.66 12.96
C ASP A 316 9.53 -19.98 13.36
N ILE A 317 8.97 -19.24 14.31
CA ILE A 317 7.57 -19.36 14.71
C ILE A 317 6.75 -18.28 13.99
N LEU A 318 5.78 -18.71 13.20
CA LEU A 318 4.90 -17.82 12.43
C LEU A 318 3.45 -17.97 12.88
N GLU A 319 2.82 -16.88 13.33
CA GLU A 319 1.37 -16.87 13.59
C GLU A 319 0.60 -16.85 12.27
N LEU A 320 -0.33 -17.79 12.08
CA LEU A 320 -1.22 -17.78 10.91
C LEU A 320 -2.36 -16.77 11.13
N LYS A 321 -2.49 -15.80 10.22
CA LYS A 321 -3.47 -14.73 10.30
C LYS A 321 -4.89 -15.24 9.99
N ARG A 322 -5.81 -14.87 10.88
CA ARG A 322 -7.24 -15.15 10.80
C ARG A 322 -8.04 -13.85 10.86
N GLU A 323 -9.20 -13.82 10.20
CA GLU A 323 -10.02 -12.60 10.09
C GLU A 323 -10.86 -12.33 11.36
N GLY A 324 -11.26 -13.37 12.08
CA GLY A 324 -12.00 -13.22 13.33
C GLY A 324 -12.90 -14.42 13.64
N THR A 325 -13.64 -14.35 14.75
CA THR A 325 -14.56 -15.41 15.18
C THR A 325 -16.03 -15.04 15.11
N GLY A 326 -16.39 -13.86 14.59
CA GLY A 326 -17.76 -13.32 14.68
C GLY A 326 -18.22 -12.95 16.10
N PHE A 327 -17.42 -13.25 17.14
CA PHE A 327 -17.70 -12.89 18.53
C PHE A 327 -16.93 -11.63 18.96
N ALA A 328 -17.50 -10.88 19.91
CA ALA A 328 -17.03 -9.55 20.34
C ALA A 328 -15.56 -9.51 20.83
N ALA A 329 -15.01 -10.63 21.31
CA ALA A 329 -13.66 -10.70 21.85
C ALA A 329 -12.59 -11.13 20.82
N GLY A 330 -12.97 -11.50 19.59
CA GLY A 330 -12.15 -12.39 18.77
C GLY A 330 -11.75 -11.92 17.37
N GLY A 331 -12.05 -10.69 16.93
CA GLY A 331 -11.57 -10.19 15.63
C GLY A 331 -12.28 -8.94 15.08
N LEU A 332 -12.08 -8.69 13.79
CA LEU A 332 -12.56 -7.54 12.99
C LEU A 332 -14.08 -7.63 12.69
N ALA A 333 -14.90 -7.93 13.70
CA ALA A 333 -16.33 -8.24 13.53
C ALA A 333 -17.24 -7.01 13.36
N GLU A 334 -16.70 -5.81 13.20
CA GLU A 334 -17.47 -4.59 13.01
C GLU A 334 -17.09 -3.92 11.69
N THR A 335 -18.09 -3.73 10.82
CA THR A 335 -17.93 -2.89 9.63
C THR A 335 -18.66 -1.56 9.85
N SER A 336 -18.05 -0.49 9.38
CA SER A 336 -18.65 0.85 9.41
C SER A 336 -18.80 1.38 8.00
N LYS A 337 -20.01 1.81 7.64
CA LYS A 337 -20.27 2.59 6.42
C LYS A 337 -20.43 4.05 6.82
N THR A 338 -19.51 4.90 6.36
CA THR A 338 -19.61 6.35 6.54
C THR A 338 -20.58 6.92 5.51
N GLY A 339 -21.78 7.32 5.94
CA GLY A 339 -22.73 8.08 5.13
C GLY A 339 -22.51 9.58 5.24
N VAL A 340 -23.24 10.35 4.44
CA VAL A 340 -23.31 11.81 4.56
C VAL A 340 -23.85 12.14 5.94
N SER A 341 -23.11 12.96 6.70
CA SER A 341 -23.57 13.46 8.00
C SER A 341 -24.85 14.26 7.81
N PHE A 342 -25.80 14.13 8.72
CA PHE A 342 -26.96 15.01 8.76
C PHE A 342 -26.47 16.45 8.96
N GLN A 343 -26.50 17.26 7.89
CA GLN A 343 -26.33 18.70 7.97
C GLN A 343 -27.71 19.28 8.28
N GLY A 344 -28.05 19.30 9.56
CA GLY A 344 -29.25 19.92 10.09
C GLY A 344 -28.95 21.30 10.61
#